data_AF-A0A532T6K8-F1
#
_entry.id   AF-A0A532T6K8-F1
#
_cell.length_a   1.000
_cell.length_b   1.000
_cell.length_c   1.000
_cell.angle_alpha   90.00
_cell.angle_beta   90.00
_cell.angle_gamma   90.00
#
_symmetry.space_group_name_H-M   'P 1'
#
loop_
_entity.id
_entity.type
_entity.pdbx_description
1 polymer ?
#
loop_
_entity_poly.entity_id
_entity_poly.type
_entity_poly.pdbx_seq_one_letter_code
_entity_poly.pdbx_strand_id
1 'polypeptide(L)'
;MKIVVFAPHPDDEIFGCGGSILRWMDEGHDVHIVYVTDNCVLITWGKLHGQLLEEEAKDYMKLSEEEIGRIGLEETLHVSKSFGFPEGNVHLFKFHDQDANNQIVEGVRLAKDFIKDADRIVLPSDNNNHSDHQATHTMVKKAARELQIQKVEFYVYALYNILKAPKEKQIKINIVEYQDHLYNLMKGYKTQLCLKDTRVGWQLLKRKRTERFGIFSFEDMNKFENF
;
A
#
# COMPACT_ATOMS: atom_id res chain seq x y z
N MET A 1 9.35 1.81 -17.88
CA MET A 1 9.76 2.51 -16.65
C MET A 1 9.84 1.49 -15.54
N LYS A 2 10.74 1.70 -14.57
CA LYS A 2 10.73 0.99 -13.29
C LYS A 2 9.84 1.74 -12.30
N ILE A 3 8.79 1.09 -11.82
CA ILE A 3 7.82 1.67 -10.89
C ILE A 3 7.89 0.87 -9.59
N VAL A 4 8.11 1.55 -8.46
CA VAL A 4 8.16 0.92 -7.13
C VAL A 4 6.99 1.40 -6.29
N VAL A 5 6.12 0.48 -5.91
CA VAL A 5 4.93 0.74 -5.10
C VAL A 5 5.18 0.31 -3.66
N PHE A 6 4.88 1.19 -2.71
CA PHE A 6 4.90 0.88 -1.28
C PHE A 6 3.48 0.78 -0.75
N ALA A 7 3.13 -0.40 -0.22
CA ALA A 7 1.88 -0.69 0.48
C ALA A 7 2.19 -0.88 1.97
N PRO A 8 1.71 0.01 2.87
CA PRO A 8 1.95 -0.14 4.29
C PRO A 8 1.50 -1.50 4.82
N HIS A 9 0.25 -1.87 4.54
CA HIS A 9 -0.34 -3.17 4.88
C HIS A 9 -0.72 -3.96 3.63
N PRO A 10 -0.86 -5.29 3.73
CA PRO A 10 -1.50 -6.09 2.69
C PRO A 10 -2.94 -5.62 2.43
N ASP A 11 -3.30 -5.33 1.18
CA ASP A 11 -4.58 -4.75 0.69
C ASP A 11 -4.54 -3.26 0.34
N ASP A 12 -3.61 -2.50 0.92
CA ASP A 12 -3.46 -1.07 0.64
C ASP A 12 -3.16 -0.81 -0.84
N GLU A 13 -2.48 -1.75 -1.51
CA GLU A 13 -2.25 -1.67 -2.95
C GLU A 13 -3.57 -1.76 -3.72
N ILE A 14 -4.50 -2.63 -3.33
CA ILE A 14 -5.79 -2.79 -4.01
C ILE A 14 -6.63 -1.53 -3.83
N PHE A 15 -6.73 -1.02 -2.60
CA PHE A 15 -7.56 0.14 -2.32
C PHE A 15 -6.93 1.46 -2.78
N GLY A 16 -5.61 1.58 -2.71
CA GLY A 16 -4.87 2.80 -3.03
C GLY A 16 -4.68 2.97 -4.53
N CYS A 17 -4.02 2.00 -5.17
CA CYS A 17 -3.47 2.17 -6.51
C CYS A 17 -3.59 0.93 -7.42
N GLY A 18 -4.40 -0.06 -7.07
CA GLY A 18 -4.37 -1.37 -7.70
C GLY A 18 -4.76 -1.33 -9.18
N GLY A 19 -5.70 -0.47 -9.54
CA GLY A 19 -6.08 -0.31 -10.95
C GLY A 19 -4.95 0.33 -11.75
N SER A 20 -4.20 1.25 -11.14
CA SER A 20 -3.02 1.85 -11.74
C SER A 20 -1.87 0.85 -11.87
N ILE A 21 -1.67 -0.03 -10.88
CA ILE A 21 -0.68 -1.13 -10.97
C ILE A 21 -1.00 -2.03 -12.17
N LEU A 22 -2.23 -2.53 -12.26
CA LEU A 22 -2.65 -3.39 -13.38
C LEU A 22 -2.44 -2.70 -14.72
N ARG A 23 -2.85 -1.44 -14.80
CA ARG A 23 -2.65 -0.62 -16.00
C ARG A 23 -1.18 -0.48 -16.38
N TRP A 24 -0.31 -0.18 -15.41
CA TRP A 24 1.12 -0.01 -15.69
C TRP A 24 1.78 -1.33 -16.11
N MET A 25 1.33 -2.47 -15.58
CA MET A 25 1.76 -3.79 -16.05
C MET A 25 1.32 -4.05 -17.48
N ASP A 26 0.06 -3.74 -17.83
CA ASP A 26 -0.47 -3.88 -19.20
C ASP A 26 0.24 -2.94 -20.20
N GLU A 27 0.68 -1.77 -19.74
CA GLU A 27 1.53 -0.83 -20.48
C GLU A 27 3.00 -1.30 -20.60
N GLY A 28 3.34 -2.47 -20.05
CA GLY A 28 4.67 -3.10 -20.15
C GLY A 28 5.72 -2.48 -19.24
N HIS A 29 5.33 -1.83 -18.15
CA HIS A 29 6.26 -1.30 -17.16
C HIS A 29 6.76 -2.38 -16.20
N ASP A 30 7.96 -2.17 -15.68
CA ASP A 30 8.57 -3.04 -14.66
C ASP A 30 8.08 -2.58 -13.29
N VAL A 31 6.98 -3.17 -12.83
CA VAL A 31 6.32 -2.78 -11.58
C VAL A 31 6.76 -3.70 -10.45
N HIS A 32 7.32 -3.11 -9.41
CA HIS A 32 7.65 -3.76 -8.15
C HIS A 32 6.70 -3.28 -7.05
N ILE A 33 6.42 -4.16 -6.09
CA ILE A 33 5.67 -3.83 -4.89
C ILE A 33 6.45 -4.22 -3.64
N VAL A 34 6.39 -3.33 -2.65
CA VAL A 34 7.00 -3.49 -1.33
C VAL A 34 5.89 -3.38 -0.29
N TYR A 35 5.64 -4.48 0.43
CA TYR A 35 4.77 -4.48 1.60
C TYR A 35 5.60 -4.21 2.85
N VAL A 36 5.19 -3.22 3.64
CA VAL A 36 6.00 -2.71 4.74
C VAL A 36 5.79 -3.52 6.01
N THR A 37 4.54 -3.75 6.41
CA THR A 37 4.21 -4.48 7.63
C THR A 37 3.67 -5.88 7.38
N ASP A 38 3.67 -6.70 8.42
CA ASP A 38 3.18 -8.08 8.42
C ASP A 38 1.69 -8.24 8.75
N ASN A 39 1.03 -7.15 9.15
CA ASN A 39 -0.40 -7.11 9.48
C ASN A 39 -0.80 -8.02 10.67
N CYS A 40 0.15 -8.30 11.57
CA CYS A 40 0.00 -9.28 12.64
C CYS A 40 -1.04 -8.89 13.71
N VAL A 41 -1.30 -7.59 13.91
CA VAL A 41 -2.25 -7.11 14.94
C VAL A 41 -3.67 -6.89 14.41
N LEU A 42 -3.94 -7.20 13.14
CA LEU A 42 -5.23 -6.93 12.49
C LEU A 42 -6.44 -7.44 13.29
N ILE A 43 -6.41 -8.71 13.70
CA ILE A 43 -7.54 -9.37 14.36
C ILE A 43 -7.73 -8.85 15.78
N THR A 44 -6.63 -8.66 16.52
CA THR A 44 -6.66 -8.14 17.89
C THR A 44 -7.12 -6.68 17.91
N TRP A 45 -6.57 -5.84 17.02
CA TRP A 45 -7.01 -4.46 16.83
C TRP A 45 -8.48 -4.39 16.43
N GLY A 46 -8.90 -5.20 15.44
CA GLY A 46 -10.27 -5.25 14.96
C GLY A 46 -11.26 -5.60 16.09
N LYS A 47 -10.89 -6.54 16.97
CA LYS A 47 -11.69 -6.90 18.14
C LYS A 47 -11.77 -5.75 19.15
N LEU A 48 -10.64 -5.15 19.50
CA LEU A 48 -10.56 -4.06 20.48
C LEU A 48 -11.35 -2.82 20.07
N HIS A 49 -11.42 -2.53 18.76
CA HIS A 49 -12.10 -1.35 18.22
C HIS A 49 -13.52 -1.65 17.70
N GLY A 50 -14.04 -2.86 17.93
CA GLY A 50 -15.38 -3.24 17.48
C GLY A 50 -15.54 -3.31 15.95
N GLN A 51 -14.43 -3.44 15.22
CA GLN A 51 -14.36 -3.52 13.76
C GLN A 51 -14.40 -4.95 13.21
N LEU A 52 -14.21 -5.96 14.07
CA LEU A 52 -14.19 -7.36 13.66
C LEU A 52 -15.59 -7.89 13.31
N LEU A 53 -15.68 -8.62 12.21
CA LEU A 53 -16.81 -9.47 11.84
C LEU A 53 -16.58 -10.86 12.45
N GLU A 54 -17.16 -11.14 13.61
CA GLU A 54 -16.86 -12.34 14.40
C GLU A 54 -17.05 -13.65 13.63
N GLU A 55 -18.10 -13.75 12.80
CA GLU A 55 -18.36 -14.95 11.99
C GLU A 55 -17.27 -15.22 10.94
N GLU A 56 -16.74 -14.17 10.32
CA GLU A 56 -15.64 -14.29 9.35
C GLU A 56 -14.31 -14.54 10.08
N ALA A 57 -14.17 -14.01 11.30
CA ALA A 57 -12.95 -14.07 12.08
C ALA A 57 -12.82 -15.32 12.97
N LYS A 58 -13.85 -16.17 13.04
CA LYS A 58 -13.96 -17.27 14.02
C LYS A 58 -12.73 -18.18 14.09
N ASP A 59 -12.10 -18.44 12.96
CA ASP A 59 -10.93 -19.34 12.84
C ASP A 59 -9.61 -18.62 13.18
N TYR A 60 -9.62 -17.29 13.20
CA TYR A 60 -8.46 -16.43 13.48
C TYR A 60 -8.44 -15.92 14.94
N MET A 61 -9.60 -15.80 15.60
CA MET A 61 -9.74 -15.20 16.94
C MET A 61 -8.96 -15.91 18.07
N LYS A 62 -8.50 -17.14 17.83
CA LYS A 62 -7.72 -17.93 18.79
C LYS A 62 -6.23 -18.00 18.47
N LEU A 63 -5.83 -17.46 17.33
CA LEU A 63 -4.44 -17.44 16.88
C LEU A 63 -3.70 -16.28 17.55
N SER A 64 -2.40 -16.47 17.73
CA SER A 64 -1.48 -15.40 18.13
C SER A 64 -1.28 -14.39 17.00
N GLU A 65 -0.83 -13.17 17.33
CA GLU A 65 -0.51 -12.15 16.33
C GLU A 65 0.57 -12.64 15.35
N GLU A 66 1.58 -13.38 15.82
CA GLU A 66 2.59 -13.99 14.95
C GLU A 66 1.99 -14.96 13.91
N GLU A 67 1.02 -15.78 14.33
CA GLU A 67 0.31 -16.68 13.41
C GLU A 67 -0.54 -15.91 12.40
N ILE A 68 -1.20 -14.82 12.83
CA ILE A 68 -1.94 -13.93 11.94
C ILE A 68 -1.00 -13.25 10.94
N GLY A 69 0.14 -12.74 11.38
CA GLY A 69 1.13 -12.10 10.50
C GLY A 69 1.65 -13.08 9.46
N ARG A 70 1.94 -14.32 9.84
CA ARG A 70 2.34 -15.37 8.89
C ARG A 70 1.25 -15.65 7.84
N ILE A 71 -0.01 -15.80 8.27
CA ILE A 71 -1.14 -16.00 7.35
C ILE A 71 -1.30 -14.79 6.43
N GLY A 72 -1.23 -13.57 6.98
CA GLY A 72 -1.32 -12.32 6.21
C GLY A 72 -0.25 -12.25 5.12
N LEU A 73 1.01 -12.55 5.45
CA LEU A 73 2.10 -12.59 4.47
C LEU A 73 1.92 -13.70 3.42
N GLU A 74 1.39 -14.87 3.79
CA GLU A 74 1.05 -15.93 2.84
C GLU A 74 -0.06 -15.48 1.87
N GLU A 75 -1.10 -14.79 2.37
CA GLU A 75 -2.15 -14.17 1.57
C GLU A 75 -1.58 -13.09 0.63
N THR A 76 -0.69 -12.23 1.12
CA THR A 76 0.03 -11.23 0.32
C THR A 76 0.72 -11.86 -0.87
N LEU A 77 1.57 -12.86 -0.65
CA LEU A 77 2.30 -13.52 -1.74
C LEU A 77 1.34 -14.19 -2.75
N HIS A 78 0.26 -14.78 -2.26
CA HIS A 78 -0.76 -15.38 -3.12
C HIS A 78 -1.50 -14.32 -3.96
N VAL A 79 -1.89 -13.20 -3.36
CA VAL A 79 -2.57 -12.10 -4.05
C VAL A 79 -1.63 -11.41 -5.03
N SER A 80 -0.38 -11.12 -4.67
CA SER A 80 0.61 -10.53 -5.58
C SER A 80 0.85 -11.42 -6.80
N LYS A 81 0.92 -12.75 -6.61
CA LYS A 81 0.98 -13.70 -7.73
C LYS A 81 -0.28 -13.63 -8.61
N SER A 82 -1.45 -13.54 -7.99
CA SER A 82 -2.73 -13.41 -8.71
C SER A 82 -2.85 -12.08 -9.45
N PHE A 83 -2.21 -11.03 -8.94
CA PHE A 83 -2.07 -9.73 -9.59
C PHE A 83 -1.30 -9.83 -10.91
N GLY A 84 -0.37 -10.77 -11.00
CA GLY A 84 0.53 -10.94 -12.15
C GLY A 84 1.95 -10.43 -11.90
N PHE A 85 2.31 -10.08 -10.66
CA PHE A 85 3.70 -9.72 -10.35
C PHE A 85 4.65 -10.90 -10.60
N PRO A 86 5.80 -10.67 -11.27
CA PRO A 86 6.92 -11.61 -11.24
C PRO A 86 7.39 -11.86 -9.80
N GLU A 87 7.88 -13.06 -9.50
CA GLU A 87 8.34 -13.43 -8.15
C GLU A 87 9.44 -12.48 -7.63
N GLY A 88 10.35 -12.05 -8.50
CA GLY A 88 11.40 -11.07 -8.17
C GLY A 88 10.91 -9.63 -7.96
N ASN A 89 9.62 -9.36 -8.16
CA ASN A 89 9.03 -8.03 -8.08
C ASN A 89 8.17 -7.82 -6.84
N VAL A 90 8.06 -8.83 -5.97
CA VAL A 90 7.30 -8.76 -4.71
C VAL A 90 8.26 -8.80 -3.53
N HIS A 91 8.22 -7.75 -2.71
CA HIS A 91 9.16 -7.56 -1.60
C HIS A 91 8.42 -7.35 -0.28
N LEU A 92 8.97 -7.87 0.80
CA LEU A 92 8.38 -7.79 2.15
C LEU A 92 9.43 -7.24 3.12
N PHE A 93 9.16 -6.11 3.78
CA PHE A 93 10.02 -5.62 4.87
C PHE A 93 9.73 -6.37 6.18
N LYS A 94 8.49 -6.85 6.36
CA LYS A 94 8.05 -7.63 7.54
C LYS A 94 8.25 -6.88 8.85
N PHE A 95 8.07 -5.56 8.83
CA PHE A 95 7.97 -4.81 10.07
C PHE A 95 6.70 -5.23 10.81
N HIS A 96 6.77 -5.21 12.14
CA HIS A 96 5.60 -5.50 12.95
C HIS A 96 4.52 -4.45 12.68
N ASP A 97 3.29 -4.91 12.46
CA ASP A 97 2.12 -4.05 12.29
C ASP A 97 1.94 -3.11 13.50
N GLN A 98 1.57 -1.86 13.22
CA GLN A 98 1.53 -0.71 14.15
C GLN A 98 2.88 -0.27 14.75
N ASP A 99 4.01 -0.80 14.27
CA ASP A 99 5.35 -0.46 14.75
C ASP A 99 6.25 0.23 13.70
N ALA A 100 5.75 0.53 12.50
CA ALA A 100 6.60 1.02 11.41
C ALA A 100 7.32 2.35 11.76
N ASN A 101 6.77 3.17 12.66
CA ASN A 101 7.41 4.38 13.16
C ASN A 101 8.74 4.13 13.90
N ASN A 102 8.88 2.99 14.58
CA ASN A 102 10.14 2.61 15.23
C ASN A 102 11.16 2.02 14.24
N GLN A 103 10.71 1.69 13.03
CA GLN A 103 11.52 1.07 11.99
C GLN A 103 12.03 2.07 10.94
N ILE A 104 11.87 3.39 11.14
CA ILE A 104 12.21 4.41 10.12
C ILE A 104 13.65 4.27 9.62
N VAL A 105 14.63 4.08 10.51
CA VAL A 105 16.05 3.98 10.12
C VAL A 105 16.28 2.77 9.21
N GLU A 106 15.74 1.63 9.58
CA GLU A 106 15.87 0.39 8.81
C GLU A 106 15.06 0.44 7.53
N GLY A 107 13.84 0.99 7.57
CA GLY A 107 12.99 1.19 6.41
C GLY A 107 13.61 2.13 5.38
N VAL A 108 14.29 3.20 5.82
CA VAL A 108 15.10 4.05 4.93
C VAL A 108 16.22 3.23 4.29
N ARG A 109 16.96 2.44 5.08
CA ARG A 109 18.06 1.60 4.58
C ARG A 109 17.57 0.63 3.50
N LEU A 110 16.48 -0.10 3.76
CA LEU A 110 15.89 -1.06 2.85
C LEU A 110 15.32 -0.38 1.60
N ALA A 111 14.56 0.70 1.76
CA ALA A 111 13.91 1.39 0.63
C ALA A 111 14.92 1.86 -0.42
N LYS A 112 16.13 2.26 -0.02
CA LYS A 112 17.19 2.69 -0.94
C LYS A 112 17.54 1.63 -2.00
N ASP A 113 17.56 0.36 -1.62
CA ASP A 113 17.92 -0.71 -2.55
C ASP A 113 16.91 -0.88 -3.69
N PHE A 114 15.64 -0.55 -3.43
CA PHE A 114 14.55 -0.66 -4.40
C PHE A 114 14.39 0.60 -5.26
N ILE A 115 14.61 1.79 -4.68
CA ILE A 115 14.26 3.06 -5.35
C ILE A 115 15.42 3.76 -6.06
N LYS A 116 16.67 3.32 -5.88
CA LYS A 116 17.88 3.98 -6.43
C LYS A 116 17.86 4.18 -7.94
N ASP A 117 17.16 3.33 -8.66
CA ASP A 117 17.01 3.30 -10.12
C ASP A 117 15.52 3.35 -10.55
N ALA A 118 14.63 3.79 -9.65
CA ALA A 118 13.21 3.92 -9.98
C ALA A 118 12.95 5.18 -10.82
N ASP A 119 12.11 5.05 -11.84
CA ASP A 119 11.57 6.20 -12.59
C ASP A 119 10.36 6.80 -11.87
N ARG A 120 9.60 5.95 -11.17
CA ARG A 120 8.42 6.34 -10.40
C ARG A 120 8.35 5.60 -9.07
N ILE A 121 8.00 6.34 -8.02
CA ILE A 121 7.77 5.82 -6.68
C ILE A 121 6.32 6.12 -6.30
N VAL A 122 5.58 5.09 -5.90
CA VAL A 122 4.18 5.20 -5.46
C VAL A 122 4.15 4.91 -3.97
N LEU A 123 3.62 5.83 -3.18
CA LEU A 123 3.68 5.78 -1.71
C LEU A 123 2.40 6.36 -1.09
N PRO A 124 2.03 5.99 0.15
CA PRO A 124 0.87 6.56 0.81
C PRO A 124 1.08 8.04 1.15
N SER A 125 -0.05 8.73 1.33
CA SER A 125 -0.16 10.07 1.85
C SER A 125 0.28 10.14 3.32
N ASP A 126 1.02 11.17 3.69
CA ASP A 126 1.36 11.48 5.09
C ASP A 126 0.16 12.10 5.85
N ASN A 127 -0.77 12.74 5.14
CA ASN A 127 -2.08 13.10 5.66
C ASN A 127 -2.99 11.86 5.83
N ASN A 128 -2.66 11.03 6.81
CA ASN A 128 -3.35 9.77 7.12
C ASN A 128 -3.49 9.62 8.65
N ASN A 129 -4.55 8.98 9.13
CA ASN A 129 -4.74 8.73 10.56
C ASN A 129 -3.98 7.49 11.07
N HIS A 130 -3.42 6.67 10.19
CA HIS A 130 -2.67 5.47 10.54
C HIS A 130 -1.15 5.73 10.54
N SER A 131 -0.48 5.41 11.65
CA SER A 131 0.96 5.63 11.85
C SER A 131 1.82 4.97 10.78
N ASP A 132 1.47 3.75 10.38
CA ASP A 132 2.31 3.00 9.44
C ASP A 132 2.28 3.57 8.01
N HIS A 133 1.19 4.24 7.63
CA HIS A 133 1.15 4.98 6.37
C HIS A 133 2.08 6.20 6.41
N GLN A 134 2.05 6.97 7.51
CA GLN A 134 2.95 8.11 7.73
C GLN A 134 4.42 7.66 7.78
N ALA A 135 4.69 6.54 8.47
CA ALA A 135 6.01 5.96 8.58
C ALA A 135 6.54 5.51 7.22
N THR A 136 5.72 4.79 6.44
CA THR A 136 6.06 4.37 5.07
C THR A 136 6.36 5.57 4.18
N HIS A 137 5.52 6.62 4.23
CA HIS A 137 5.76 7.86 3.51
C HIS A 137 7.13 8.45 3.88
N THR A 138 7.40 8.54 5.18
CA THR A 138 8.65 9.10 5.73
C THR A 138 9.87 8.30 5.32
N MET A 139 9.83 6.96 5.41
CA MET A 139 10.93 6.07 5.02
C MET A 139 11.33 6.31 3.56
N VAL A 140 10.33 6.27 2.66
CA VAL A 140 10.56 6.36 1.22
C VAL A 140 11.04 7.76 0.83
N LYS A 141 10.43 8.81 1.38
CA LYS A 141 10.86 10.20 1.12
C LYS A 141 12.27 10.48 1.62
N LYS A 142 12.62 9.99 2.82
CA LYS A 142 13.99 10.13 3.36
C LYS A 142 15.00 9.33 2.55
N ALA A 143 14.69 8.09 2.18
CA ALA A 143 15.56 7.27 1.33
C ALA A 143 15.86 7.96 -0.01
N ALA A 144 14.82 8.50 -0.66
CA ALA A 144 14.97 9.24 -1.91
C ALA A 144 15.86 10.48 -1.73
N ARG A 145 15.64 11.25 -0.65
CA ARG A 145 16.45 12.43 -0.32
C ARG A 145 17.92 12.07 -0.10
N GLU A 146 18.20 11.01 0.65
CA GLU A 146 19.57 10.56 0.94
C GLU A 146 20.30 10.03 -0.30
N LEU A 147 19.57 9.45 -1.26
CA LEU A 147 20.11 9.03 -2.56
C LEU A 147 20.21 10.16 -3.58
N GLN A 148 19.59 11.31 -3.32
CA GLN A 148 19.50 12.44 -4.25
C GLN A 148 18.94 12.07 -5.64
N ILE A 149 17.88 11.24 -5.68
CA ILE A 149 17.25 10.80 -6.94
C ILE A 149 16.42 11.93 -7.60
N GLN A 150 17.08 12.85 -8.30
CA GLN A 150 16.46 14.07 -8.84
C GLN A 150 15.39 13.84 -9.92
N LYS A 151 15.47 12.73 -10.67
CA LYS A 151 14.66 12.49 -11.88
C LYS A 151 13.47 11.56 -11.67
N VAL A 152 13.07 11.32 -10.42
CA VAL A 152 11.98 10.41 -10.09
C VAL A 152 10.64 11.14 -9.95
N GLU A 153 9.56 10.49 -10.37
CA GLU A 153 8.18 10.94 -10.11
C GLU A 153 7.64 10.29 -8.83
N PHE A 154 7.02 11.08 -7.95
CA PHE A 154 6.32 10.58 -6.77
C PHE A 154 4.81 10.61 -6.97
N TYR A 155 4.18 9.46 -6.80
CA TYR A 155 2.74 9.28 -6.88
C TYR A 155 2.22 8.98 -5.48
N VAL A 156 1.63 9.99 -4.84
CA VAL A 156 1.11 9.89 -3.48
C VAL A 156 -0.38 9.55 -3.52
N TYR A 157 -0.76 8.37 -3.05
CA TYR A 157 -2.17 7.95 -2.92
C TYR A 157 -2.67 8.15 -1.49
N ALA A 158 -3.96 8.43 -1.32
CA ALA A 158 -4.57 8.60 -0.01
C ALA A 158 -5.56 7.47 0.30
N LEU A 159 -5.47 6.94 1.51
CA LEU A 159 -6.42 6.02 2.12
C LEU A 159 -6.88 6.62 3.45
N TYR A 160 -8.11 6.29 3.87
CA TYR A 160 -8.80 6.79 5.07
C TYR A 160 -9.12 8.29 5.10
N ASN A 161 -8.20 9.13 4.63
CA ASN A 161 -8.29 10.58 4.61
C ASN A 161 -8.34 11.10 3.17
N ILE A 162 -8.75 12.36 3.01
CA ILE A 162 -8.68 13.02 1.71
C ILE A 162 -7.23 13.26 1.30
N LEU A 163 -6.95 13.13 0.01
CA LEU A 163 -5.67 13.54 -0.55
C LEU A 163 -5.50 15.06 -0.42
N LYS A 164 -4.54 15.50 0.40
CA LYS A 164 -4.11 16.89 0.46
C LYS A 164 -2.99 17.14 -0.54
N ALA A 165 -3.33 17.69 -1.70
CA ALA A 165 -2.35 18.14 -2.68
C ALA A 165 -2.93 19.35 -3.45
N PRO A 166 -2.11 20.30 -3.91
CA PRO A 166 -2.60 21.36 -4.79
C PRO A 166 -3.31 20.79 -6.02
N LYS A 167 -4.32 21.49 -6.54
CA LYS A 167 -5.16 20.97 -7.63
C LYS A 167 -4.33 20.66 -8.89
N GLU A 168 -3.34 21.49 -9.18
CA GLU A 168 -2.38 21.34 -10.27
C GLU A 168 -1.42 20.16 -10.11
N LYS A 169 -1.26 19.66 -8.88
CA LYS A 169 -0.50 18.44 -8.57
C LYS A 169 -1.38 17.19 -8.52
N GLN A 170 -2.70 17.32 -8.70
CA GLN A 170 -3.60 16.17 -8.65
C GLN A 170 -3.87 15.61 -10.05
N ILE A 171 -3.71 14.30 -10.21
CA ILE A 171 -4.16 13.57 -11.40
C ILE A 171 -5.22 12.52 -11.03
N LYS A 172 -5.93 12.05 -12.05
CA LYS A 172 -6.83 10.89 -11.94
C LYS A 172 -6.48 9.88 -13.00
N ILE A 173 -6.33 8.62 -12.60
CA ILE A 173 -6.15 7.49 -13.51
C ILE A 173 -7.50 6.77 -13.62
N ASN A 174 -7.99 6.57 -14.84
CA ASN A 174 -9.18 5.76 -15.10
C ASN A 174 -8.82 4.28 -14.93
N ILE A 175 -9.61 3.57 -14.13
CA ILE A 175 -9.40 2.15 -13.79
C ILE A 175 -10.63 1.28 -14.04
N VAL A 176 -11.59 1.75 -14.84
CA VAL A 176 -12.89 1.08 -15.04
C VAL A 176 -12.73 -0.36 -15.54
N GLU A 177 -11.78 -0.59 -16.44
CA GLU A 177 -11.50 -1.92 -17.01
C GLU A 177 -10.92 -2.91 -15.98
N TYR A 178 -10.38 -2.42 -14.86
CA TYR A 178 -9.73 -3.25 -13.84
C TYR A 178 -10.60 -3.55 -12.62
N GLN A 179 -11.78 -2.95 -12.50
CA GLN A 179 -12.58 -3.00 -11.26
C GLN A 179 -12.98 -4.41 -10.84
N ASP A 180 -13.41 -5.25 -11.79
CA ASP A 180 -13.77 -6.63 -11.51
C ASP A 180 -12.54 -7.48 -11.16
N HIS A 181 -11.38 -7.17 -11.75
CA HIS A 181 -10.12 -7.81 -11.41
C HIS A 181 -9.73 -7.49 -9.96
N LEU A 182 -9.73 -6.22 -9.57
CA LEU A 182 -9.47 -5.79 -8.19
C LEU A 182 -10.45 -6.41 -7.19
N TYR A 183 -11.73 -6.45 -7.53
CA TYR A 183 -12.74 -7.11 -6.71
C TYR A 183 -12.44 -8.61 -6.52
N ASN A 184 -11.92 -9.29 -7.53
CA ASN A 184 -11.55 -10.69 -7.41
C ASN A 184 -10.25 -10.90 -6.64
N LEU A 185 -9.24 -10.03 -6.82
CA LEU A 185 -7.98 -10.09 -6.07
C LEU A 185 -8.20 -9.95 -4.57
N MET A 186 -9.08 -9.04 -4.16
CA MET A 186 -9.39 -8.80 -2.75
C MET A 186 -9.94 -10.03 -2.01
N LYS A 187 -10.49 -11.02 -2.74
CA LYS A 187 -10.94 -12.31 -2.14
C LYS A 187 -9.80 -13.11 -1.53
N GLY A 188 -8.56 -12.87 -1.96
CA GLY A 188 -7.38 -13.55 -1.45
C GLY A 188 -6.96 -13.09 -0.05
N TYR A 189 -7.32 -11.87 0.34
CA TYR A 189 -7.04 -11.32 1.67
C TYR A 189 -8.15 -11.67 2.67
N LYS A 190 -8.24 -12.93 3.09
CA LYS A 190 -9.32 -13.40 3.97
C LYS A 190 -9.19 -12.80 5.37
N THR A 191 -7.96 -12.66 5.87
CA THR A 191 -7.72 -11.98 7.15
C THR A 191 -8.25 -10.55 7.11
N GLN A 192 -7.92 -9.77 6.07
CA GLN A 192 -8.40 -8.40 5.90
C GLN A 192 -9.92 -8.29 5.79
N LEU A 193 -10.56 -9.24 5.12
CA LEU A 193 -12.02 -9.28 5.00
C LEU A 193 -12.76 -9.59 6.31
N CYS A 194 -12.04 -9.86 7.40
CA CYS A 194 -12.61 -9.92 8.74
C CYS A 194 -12.95 -8.54 9.31
N LEU A 195 -12.44 -7.44 8.76
CA LEU A 195 -12.79 -6.08 9.19
C LEU A 195 -14.03 -5.55 8.46
N LYS A 196 -14.93 -4.90 9.20
CA LYS A 196 -16.17 -4.28 8.69
C LYS A 196 -15.87 -3.26 7.58
N ASP A 197 -14.98 -2.31 7.84
CA ASP A 197 -14.66 -1.24 6.91
C ASP A 197 -14.02 -1.78 5.63
N THR A 198 -13.10 -2.74 5.75
CA THR A 198 -12.49 -3.42 4.60
C THR A 198 -13.53 -4.18 3.77
N ARG A 199 -14.48 -4.88 4.43
CA ARG A 199 -15.58 -5.59 3.76
C ARG A 199 -16.47 -4.62 2.97
N VAL A 200 -16.78 -3.45 3.53
CA VAL A 200 -17.54 -2.40 2.84
C VAL A 200 -16.73 -1.83 1.66
N GLY A 201 -15.45 -1.53 1.87
CA GLY A 201 -14.53 -1.07 0.82
C GLY A 201 -14.48 -2.03 -0.36
N TRP A 202 -14.38 -3.34 -0.08
CA TRP A 202 -14.38 -4.39 -1.10
C TRP A 202 -15.66 -4.36 -1.96
N GLN A 203 -16.84 -4.23 -1.35
CA GLN A 203 -18.11 -4.12 -2.09
C GLN A 203 -18.17 -2.88 -2.98
N LEU A 204 -17.50 -1.80 -2.58
CA LEU A 204 -17.48 -0.54 -3.33
C LEU A 204 -16.44 -0.52 -4.45
N LEU A 205 -15.49 -1.46 -4.52
CA LEU A 205 -14.48 -1.52 -5.60
C LEU A 205 -15.11 -1.53 -7.00
N LYS A 206 -16.22 -2.25 -7.19
CA LYS A 206 -16.95 -2.29 -8.48
C LYS A 206 -17.50 -0.92 -8.93
N ARG A 207 -17.58 0.05 -8.02
CA ARG A 207 -18.03 1.42 -8.30
C ARG A 207 -16.86 2.40 -8.45
N LYS A 208 -15.63 2.03 -8.07
CA LYS A 208 -14.44 2.88 -8.12
C LYS A 208 -13.95 3.07 -9.57
N ARG A 209 -14.33 4.18 -10.21
CA ARG A 209 -13.99 4.44 -11.63
C ARG A 209 -12.58 5.00 -11.83
N THR A 210 -12.04 5.66 -10.80
CA THR A 210 -10.76 6.37 -10.89
C THR A 210 -9.96 6.25 -9.60
N GLU A 211 -8.65 6.24 -9.76
CA GLU A 211 -7.68 6.43 -8.68
C GLU A 211 -7.11 7.85 -8.76
N ARG A 212 -6.83 8.46 -7.61
CA ARG A 212 -6.35 9.84 -7.53
C ARG A 212 -5.00 9.86 -6.84
N PHE A 213 -4.06 10.60 -7.42
CA PHE A 213 -2.73 10.78 -6.88
C PHE A 213 -2.37 12.26 -6.77
N GLY A 214 -1.55 12.58 -5.77
CA GLY A 214 -0.72 13.78 -5.79
C GLY A 214 0.60 13.44 -6.49
N ILE A 215 0.96 14.20 -7.51
CA ILE A 215 2.17 13.99 -8.29
C ILE A 215 3.20 15.04 -7.91
N PHE A 216 4.37 14.58 -7.50
CA PHE A 216 5.44 15.44 -7.02
C PHE A 216 6.79 15.05 -7.64
N SER A 217 7.71 16.01 -7.72
CA SER A 217 9.11 15.79 -8.07
C SER A 217 9.99 15.83 -6.82
N PHE A 218 11.28 15.49 -6.97
CA PHE A 218 12.26 15.65 -5.89
C PHE A 218 12.28 17.08 -5.30
N GLU A 219 12.15 18.10 -6.15
CA GLU A 219 12.17 19.50 -5.74
C GLU A 219 10.93 19.92 -4.95
N ASP A 220 9.84 19.17 -5.03
CA ASP A 220 8.59 19.46 -4.33
C ASP A 220 8.62 19.03 -2.86
N MET A 221 9.60 18.21 -2.44
CA MET A 221 9.65 17.67 -1.09
C MET A 221 9.69 18.77 -0.02
N ASN A 222 8.85 18.63 1.01
CA ASN A 222 8.61 19.57 2.10
C ASN A 222 8.05 20.95 1.66
N LYS A 223 7.63 21.12 0.39
CA LYS A 223 6.98 22.35 -0.08
C LYS A 223 5.46 22.27 0.03
N PHE A 224 4.90 21.06 0.14
CA PHE A 224 3.47 20.84 0.25
C PHE A 224 3.15 20.11 1.55
N GLU A 225 1.95 20.33 2.09
CA GLU A 225 1.52 19.76 3.38
C GLU A 225 1.62 18.23 3.45
N ASN A 226 1.66 17.56 2.29
CA ASN A 226 1.58 16.10 2.17
C ASN A 226 2.75 15.49 1.39
N PHE A 227 3.79 16.29 1.09
CA PHE A 227 4.98 15.84 0.38
C PHE A 227 6.16 16.79 0.61
#